data_AF-A0A8X7PIV5-F1
#
_entry.id   AF-A0A8X7PIV5-F1
#
_cell.length_a   1.000
_cell.length_b   1.000
_cell.length_c   1.000
_cell.angle_alpha   90.00
_cell.angle_beta   90.00
_cell.angle_gamma   90.00
#
_symmetry.space_group_name_H-M   'P 1'
#
loop_
_entity.id
_entity.type
_entity.pdbx_description
1 polymer ?
#
loop_
_entity_poly.entity_id
_entity_poly.type
_entity_poly.pdbx_seq_one_letter_code
_entity_poly.pdbx_strand_id
1 'polypeptide(L)'
;MGLDYSYSQPSESEDYGGNDSSHTEDREVEDLICRDQAELNYNYAATVQYPPQPEVEFEFPQTCYCGGRPKLATSRTYHKMTDPYYKEMKHHKREYDWVSNCVYANYKIPTKCICGGAITVEADDRGRNYYVCKDFKNDGLHIRHDCLTALEEELDCLRSQYAEEVSLRRELQFELAQMREEIKELKQLIMVDR
;
A
#
# COMPACT_ATOMS: atom_id res chain seq x y z
N MET A 1 -36.53 36.16 5.00
CA MET A 1 -36.58 35.40 3.73
C MET A 1 -35.49 34.35 3.82
N GLY A 2 -35.83 33.14 4.27
CA GLY A 2 -34.89 32.03 4.40
C GLY A 2 -35.27 30.98 3.38
N LEU A 3 -34.34 30.63 2.49
CA LEU A 3 -34.54 29.55 1.54
C LEU A 3 -34.33 28.23 2.27
N ASP A 4 -35.39 27.44 2.32
CA ASP A 4 -35.46 26.07 2.78
C ASP A 4 -34.82 25.14 1.74
N TYR A 5 -33.54 24.83 1.94
CA TYR A 5 -32.87 23.80 1.17
C TYR A 5 -33.32 22.42 1.67
N SER A 6 -34.34 21.86 1.02
CA SER A 6 -34.74 20.46 1.22
C SER A 6 -33.83 19.55 0.40
N TYR A 7 -32.97 18.80 1.08
CA TYR A 7 -32.14 17.77 0.45
C TYR A 7 -32.94 16.46 0.37
N SER A 8 -33.42 16.13 -0.83
CA SER A 8 -34.01 14.80 -1.09
C SER A 8 -32.88 13.82 -1.37
N GLN A 9 -32.52 12.99 -0.38
CA GLN A 9 -31.68 11.81 -0.60
C GLN A 9 -32.35 10.93 -1.66
N PRO A 10 -31.66 10.55 -2.75
CA PRO A 10 -32.15 9.51 -3.64
C PRO A 10 -32.23 8.21 -2.86
N SER A 11 -33.38 7.55 -2.88
CA SER A 11 -33.57 6.21 -2.33
C SER A 11 -32.54 5.25 -2.93
N GLU A 12 -31.88 4.48 -2.07
CA GLU A 12 -30.96 3.40 -2.46
C GLU A 12 -31.67 2.46 -3.45
N SER A 13 -31.21 2.47 -4.71
CA SER A 13 -31.56 1.45 -5.69
C SER A 13 -30.38 0.50 -5.81
N GLU A 14 -30.62 -0.74 -5.39
CA GLU A 14 -29.76 -1.90 -5.58
C GLU A 14 -29.53 -2.15 -7.08
N ASP A 15 -28.26 -2.14 -7.50
CA ASP A 15 -27.62 -3.13 -8.39
C ASP A 15 -26.21 -2.61 -8.73
N TYR A 16 -25.26 -2.74 -7.80
CA TYR A 16 -23.84 -2.49 -8.08
C TYR A 16 -23.11 -3.82 -8.06
N GLY A 17 -23.34 -4.62 -9.11
CA GLY A 17 -22.84 -5.98 -9.21
C GLY A 17 -22.81 -6.52 -10.64
N GLY A 18 -22.54 -5.67 -11.63
CA GLY A 18 -22.37 -6.09 -13.03
C GLY A 18 -20.90 -6.32 -13.38
N ASN A 19 -20.36 -7.47 -13.03
CA ASN A 19 -19.10 -7.97 -13.58
C ASN A 19 -19.32 -8.43 -15.03
N ASP A 20 -19.23 -7.49 -15.98
CA ASP A 20 -19.11 -7.76 -17.41
C ASP A 20 -17.62 -7.67 -17.79
N SER A 21 -17.05 -8.83 -18.06
CA SER A 21 -15.72 -9.01 -18.61
C SER A 21 -15.68 -8.56 -20.08
N SER A 22 -15.30 -7.30 -20.32
CA SER A 22 -14.72 -6.90 -21.60
C SER A 22 -13.44 -6.06 -21.38
N HIS A 23 -12.28 -6.70 -21.54
CA HIS A 23 -10.92 -6.15 -21.36
C HIS A 23 -10.50 -5.09 -22.41
N THR A 24 -11.39 -4.18 -22.77
CA THR A 24 -11.11 -3.12 -23.75
C THR A 24 -11.18 -1.73 -23.11
N GLU A 25 -12.12 -1.53 -22.18
CA GLU A 25 -12.34 -0.22 -21.53
C GLU A 25 -11.30 0.07 -20.43
N ASP A 26 -10.86 -0.95 -19.69
CA ASP A 26 -9.83 -0.81 -18.64
C ASP A 26 -8.51 -0.26 -19.20
N ARG A 27 -8.12 -0.70 -20.42
CA ARG A 27 -6.90 -0.21 -21.09
C ARG A 27 -7.01 1.25 -21.50
N GLU A 28 -8.19 1.69 -21.92
CA GLU A 28 -8.41 3.10 -22.27
C GLU A 28 -8.34 3.99 -21.02
N VAL A 29 -8.87 3.51 -19.89
CA VAL A 29 -8.79 4.20 -18.59
C VAL A 29 -7.34 4.26 -18.09
N GLU A 30 -6.59 3.16 -18.18
CA GLU A 30 -5.18 3.10 -17.80
C GLU A 30 -4.30 4.03 -18.66
N ASP A 31 -4.57 4.10 -19.97
CA ASP A 31 -3.88 5.01 -20.90
C ASP A 31 -4.17 6.48 -20.57
N LEU A 32 -5.41 6.80 -20.20
CA LEU A 32 -5.80 8.15 -19.76
C LEU A 32 -5.07 8.54 -18.47
N ILE A 33 -5.00 7.62 -17.49
CA ILE A 33 -4.28 7.83 -16.23
C ILE A 33 -2.78 8.05 -16.47
N CYS A 34 -2.17 7.24 -17.33
CA CYS A 34 -0.75 7.38 -17.67
C CYS A 34 -0.44 8.72 -18.34
N ARG A 35 -1.33 9.17 -19.24
CA ARG A 35 -1.17 10.44 -19.97
C ARG A 35 -1.31 11.65 -19.03
N ASP A 36 -2.30 11.62 -18.14
CA ASP A 36 -2.53 12.69 -17.15
C ASP A 36 -1.35 12.79 -16.16
N GLN A 37 -0.81 11.65 -15.72
CA GLN A 37 0.40 11.64 -14.89
C GLN A 37 1.64 12.16 -15.63
N ALA A 38 1.81 11.83 -16.92
CA ALA A 38 2.91 12.35 -17.73
C ALA A 38 2.82 13.87 -17.93
N GLU A 39 1.61 14.40 -18.17
CA GLU A 39 1.36 15.84 -18.26
C GLU A 39 1.62 16.54 -16.92
N LEU A 40 1.22 15.97 -15.80
CA LEU A 40 1.54 16.48 -14.47
C LEU A 40 3.05 16.50 -14.21
N ASN A 41 3.77 15.43 -14.56
CA ASN A 41 5.22 15.35 -14.39
C ASN A 41 5.97 16.40 -15.25
N TYR A 42 5.51 16.62 -16.49
CA TYR A 42 6.07 17.66 -17.36
C TYR A 42 5.79 19.07 -16.82
N ASN A 43 4.58 19.32 -16.31
CA ASN A 43 4.21 20.61 -15.72
C ASN A 43 4.90 20.87 -14.37
N TYR A 44 5.23 19.82 -13.60
CA TYR A 44 5.96 19.97 -12.34
C TYR A 44 7.43 20.37 -12.53
N ALA A 45 8.01 20.08 -13.70
CA ALA A 45 9.35 20.53 -14.08
C ALA A 45 9.41 22.04 -14.38
N ALA A 46 8.28 22.66 -14.71
CA ALA A 46 8.16 24.10 -14.71
C ALA A 46 8.04 24.58 -13.26
N THR A 47 9.17 24.93 -12.64
CA THR A 47 9.18 25.55 -11.32
C THR A 47 8.30 26.80 -11.37
N VAL A 48 7.08 26.73 -10.86
CA VAL A 48 6.18 27.88 -10.73
C VAL A 48 6.81 28.79 -9.69
N GLN A 49 7.62 29.75 -10.14
CA GLN A 49 8.25 30.73 -9.25
C GLN A 49 7.18 31.76 -8.88
N TYR A 50 6.50 31.51 -7.77
CA TYR A 50 5.54 32.45 -7.23
C TYR A 50 6.25 33.76 -6.90
N PRO A 51 5.71 34.92 -7.29
CA PRO A 51 6.23 36.19 -6.80
C PRO A 51 6.21 36.17 -5.27
N PRO A 52 7.24 36.73 -4.60
CA PRO A 52 7.24 36.80 -3.14
C PRO A 52 5.96 37.50 -2.71
N GLN A 53 5.11 36.78 -1.98
CA GLN A 53 3.90 37.37 -1.45
C GLN A 53 4.31 38.51 -0.52
N PRO A 54 3.64 39.68 -0.57
CA PRO A 54 3.90 40.71 0.42
C PRO A 54 3.71 40.08 1.80
N GLU A 55 4.69 40.28 2.68
CA GLU A 55 4.62 39.89 4.07
C GLU A 55 3.44 40.64 4.69
N VAL A 56 2.23 40.07 4.60
CA VAL A 56 1.18 40.47 5.51
C VAL A 56 1.62 39.96 6.86
N GLU A 57 2.00 40.88 7.74
CA GLU A 57 2.03 40.66 9.19
C GLU A 57 0.62 40.28 9.64
N PHE A 58 0.24 39.03 9.40
CA PHE A 58 -0.83 38.36 10.11
C PHE A 58 -0.29 38.00 11.49
N GLU A 59 0.05 39.03 12.28
CA GLU A 59 0.14 38.84 13.70
C GLU A 59 -1.22 38.36 14.18
N PHE A 60 -1.23 37.38 15.09
CA PHE A 60 -2.47 36.91 15.73
C PHE A 60 -3.25 38.15 16.20
N PRO A 61 -4.52 38.35 15.79
CA PRO A 61 -5.25 39.57 16.07
C PRO A 61 -5.20 39.88 17.56
N GLN A 62 -4.49 40.95 17.94
CA GLN A 62 -4.25 41.33 19.34
C GLN A 62 -5.49 41.97 19.99
N THR A 63 -6.51 42.26 19.19
CA THR A 63 -7.77 42.86 19.59
C THR A 63 -8.92 42.17 18.86
N CYS A 64 -9.96 41.81 19.62
CA CYS A 64 -11.21 41.38 19.03
C CYS A 64 -11.93 42.59 18.41
N TYR A 65 -12.80 42.38 17.41
CA TYR A 65 -13.62 43.44 16.80
C TYR A 65 -14.48 44.21 17.83
N CYS A 66 -14.71 43.66 19.02
CA CYS A 66 -15.36 44.35 20.14
C CYS A 66 -14.41 45.19 21.02
N GLY A 67 -13.14 45.35 20.64
CA GLY A 67 -12.11 46.08 21.40
C GLY A 67 -11.52 45.31 22.60
N GLY A 68 -11.99 44.10 22.87
CA GLY A 68 -11.49 43.26 23.96
C GLY A 68 -10.18 42.53 23.61
N ARG A 69 -9.40 42.19 24.64
CA ARG A 69 -8.22 41.33 24.48
C ARG A 69 -8.63 39.88 24.14
N PRO A 70 -8.06 39.25 23.10
CA PRO A 70 -8.32 37.85 22.76
C PRO A 70 -7.89 36.94 23.91
N LYS A 71 -8.73 35.95 24.24
CA LYS A 71 -8.36 34.90 25.18
C LYS A 71 -7.80 33.73 24.39
N LEU A 72 -6.49 33.49 24.51
CA LEU A 72 -5.88 32.28 23.97
C LEU A 72 -6.35 31.08 24.79
N ALA A 73 -7.30 30.31 24.24
CA ALA A 73 -7.67 29.01 24.76
C ALA A 73 -6.91 27.96 23.96
N THR A 74 -6.09 27.13 24.62
CA THR A 74 -5.57 25.93 23.97
C THR A 74 -6.75 24.96 23.80
N SER A 75 -7.11 24.62 22.57
CA SER A 75 -7.97 23.48 22.30
C SER A 75 -7.19 22.20 22.64
N ARG A 76 -7.04 21.89 23.93
CA ARG A 76 -6.91 20.48 24.31
C ARG A 76 -8.29 19.88 24.11
N THR A 77 -8.61 19.60 22.86
CA THR A 77 -9.51 18.51 22.55
C THR A 77 -8.79 17.23 23.01
N TYR A 78 -8.85 16.99 24.32
CA TYR A 78 -9.15 15.65 24.80
C TYR A 78 -10.52 15.30 24.22
N HIS A 79 -10.59 15.08 22.90
CA HIS A 79 -11.73 14.44 22.29
C HIS A 79 -11.58 12.95 22.62
N LYS A 80 -11.82 12.70 23.91
CA LYS A 80 -12.52 11.55 24.44
C LYS A 80 -12.04 10.22 23.88
N MET A 81 -11.05 9.62 24.54
CA MET A 81 -10.92 8.16 24.59
C MET A 81 -12.20 7.46 25.11
N THR A 82 -13.17 8.23 25.62
CA THR A 82 -14.46 7.80 26.18
C THR A 82 -15.67 8.10 25.28
N ASP A 83 -15.51 8.68 24.08
CA ASP A 83 -16.62 8.87 23.16
C ASP A 83 -16.96 7.51 22.51
N PRO A 84 -18.20 7.01 22.66
CA PRO A 84 -18.61 5.73 22.08
C PRO A 84 -18.29 5.61 20.59
N TYR A 85 -18.48 6.69 19.83
CA TYR A 85 -18.20 6.73 18.39
C TYR A 85 -16.71 6.54 18.08
N TYR A 86 -15.83 7.25 18.79
CA TYR A 86 -14.38 7.11 18.63
C TYR A 86 -13.86 5.75 19.13
N LYS A 87 -14.53 5.14 20.10
CA LYS A 87 -14.21 3.80 20.60
C LYS A 87 -14.53 2.73 19.56
N GLU A 88 -15.71 2.81 18.95
CA GLU A 88 -16.14 1.90 17.88
C GLU A 88 -15.29 2.07 16.62
N MET A 89 -15.01 3.30 16.19
CA MET A 89 -14.13 3.54 15.03
C MET A 89 -12.72 2.95 15.25
N LYS A 90 -12.14 3.11 16.45
CA LYS A 90 -10.84 2.50 16.77
C LYS A 90 -10.91 0.98 16.89
N HIS A 91 -12.03 0.43 17.34
CA HIS A 91 -12.25 -1.01 17.35
C HIS A 91 -12.27 -1.57 15.93
N HIS A 92 -13.09 -0.99 15.06
CA HIS A 92 -13.19 -1.38 13.66
C HIS A 92 -11.85 -1.23 12.93
N LYS A 93 -11.09 -0.16 13.20
CA LYS A 93 -9.73 -0.02 12.66
C LYS A 93 -8.79 -1.13 13.13
N ARG A 94 -8.84 -1.50 14.42
CA ARG A 94 -8.04 -2.62 14.94
C ARG A 94 -8.44 -3.94 14.31
N GLU A 95 -9.73 -4.19 14.12
CA GLU A 95 -10.23 -5.38 13.43
C GLU A 95 -9.74 -5.42 11.98
N TYR A 96 -9.85 -4.31 11.24
CA TYR A 96 -9.37 -4.22 9.87
C TYR A 96 -7.84 -4.39 9.77
N ASP A 97 -7.07 -3.66 10.57
CA ASP A 97 -5.61 -3.76 10.61
C ASP A 97 -5.19 -5.20 11.00
N TRP A 98 -5.93 -5.85 11.91
CA TRP A 98 -5.67 -7.21 12.32
C TRP A 98 -6.01 -8.23 11.22
N VAL A 99 -7.16 -8.12 10.57
CA VAL A 99 -7.56 -8.98 9.44
C VAL A 99 -6.58 -8.81 8.27
N SER A 100 -6.14 -7.58 7.97
CA SER A 100 -5.13 -7.33 6.96
C SER A 100 -3.82 -8.04 7.29
N ASN A 101 -3.33 -7.93 8.52
CA ASN A 101 -2.19 -8.71 8.99
C ASN A 101 -2.43 -10.23 8.92
N CYS A 102 -3.67 -10.68 9.10
CA CYS A 102 -4.01 -12.08 8.92
C CYS A 102 -3.85 -12.52 7.47
N VAL A 103 -4.39 -11.76 6.52
CA VAL A 103 -4.27 -12.04 5.10
C VAL A 103 -2.79 -12.05 4.67
N TYR A 104 -1.97 -11.08 5.11
CA TYR A 104 -0.55 -11.07 4.78
C TYR A 104 0.27 -12.16 5.48
N ALA A 105 -0.10 -12.55 6.71
CA ALA A 105 0.53 -13.70 7.38
C ALA A 105 0.15 -15.04 6.75
N ASN A 106 -0.94 -15.07 5.99
CA ASN A 106 -1.42 -16.21 5.22
C ASN A 106 -0.91 -16.20 3.77
N TYR A 107 -0.20 -15.15 3.35
CA TYR A 107 0.44 -15.15 2.04
C TYR A 107 1.57 -16.17 2.10
N LYS A 108 1.47 -17.20 1.26
CA LYS A 108 2.35 -18.37 1.17
C LYS A 108 2.07 -19.49 2.19
N ILE A 109 2.99 -20.45 2.31
CA ILE A 109 2.84 -21.60 3.22
C ILE A 109 2.85 -21.10 4.67
N PRO A 110 1.72 -21.22 5.41
CA PRO A 110 1.63 -20.72 6.76
C PRO A 110 2.43 -21.62 7.72
N THR A 111 3.35 -21.01 8.47
CA THR A 111 4.20 -21.72 9.45
C THR A 111 3.65 -21.67 10.87
N LYS A 112 2.92 -20.61 11.22
CA LYS A 112 2.27 -20.39 12.52
C LYS A 112 0.97 -19.63 12.35
N CYS A 113 -0.01 -19.90 13.21
CA CYS A 113 -1.20 -19.08 13.29
C CYS A 113 -0.94 -17.80 14.10
N ILE A 114 -1.75 -16.78 13.90
CA ILE A 114 -1.63 -15.48 14.56
C ILE A 114 -2.01 -15.56 16.04
N CYS A 115 -2.88 -16.51 16.40
CA CYS A 115 -3.12 -16.87 17.79
C CYS A 115 -1.93 -17.57 18.46
N GLY A 116 -0.85 -17.87 17.72
CA GLY A 116 0.30 -18.65 18.18
C GLY A 116 0.12 -20.17 18.08
N GLY A 117 -1.06 -20.62 17.65
CA GLY A 117 -1.34 -22.03 17.41
C GLY A 117 -0.47 -22.62 16.29
N ALA A 118 -0.11 -23.88 16.45
CA ALA A 118 0.58 -24.62 15.38
C ALA A 118 -0.39 -24.93 14.23
N ILE A 119 0.18 -25.07 13.03
CA ILE A 119 -0.56 -25.43 11.82
C ILE A 119 -0.51 -26.95 11.62
N THR A 120 -1.64 -27.54 11.29
CA THR A 120 -1.83 -28.94 10.91
C THR A 120 -2.37 -29.01 9.48
N VAL A 121 -2.22 -30.16 8.83
CA VAL A 121 -2.78 -30.39 7.50
C VAL A 121 -4.01 -31.26 7.64
N GLU A 122 -5.14 -30.79 7.12
CA GLU A 122 -6.41 -31.51 7.11
C GLU A 122 -6.87 -31.70 5.66
N ALA A 123 -7.46 -32.85 5.35
CA ALA A 123 -8.04 -33.13 4.04
C ALA A 123 -9.58 -33.00 4.12
N ASP A 124 -10.19 -32.36 3.12
CA ASP A 124 -11.64 -32.41 2.93
C ASP A 124 -12.10 -33.75 2.34
N ASP A 125 -13.41 -33.96 2.33
CA ASP A 125 -14.08 -35.12 1.74
C ASP A 125 -13.82 -35.28 0.22
N ARG A 126 -13.36 -34.20 -0.44
CA ARG A 126 -12.98 -34.16 -1.85
C ARG A 126 -11.48 -34.38 -2.07
N GLY A 127 -10.70 -34.60 -1.01
CA GLY A 127 -9.26 -34.82 -1.06
C GLY A 127 -8.42 -33.56 -1.25
N ARG A 128 -9.00 -32.37 -1.08
CA ARG A 128 -8.23 -31.11 -1.03
C ARG A 128 -7.65 -30.93 0.36
N ASN A 129 -6.38 -30.55 0.40
CA ASN A 129 -5.64 -30.37 1.64
C ASN A 129 -5.66 -28.90 2.05
N TYR A 130 -5.80 -28.66 3.34
CA TYR A 130 -5.84 -27.34 3.95
C TYR A 130 -4.81 -27.28 5.07
N TYR A 131 -4.09 -26.16 5.14
CA TYR A 131 -3.36 -25.75 6.33
C TYR A 131 -4.34 -25.15 7.35
N VAL A 132 -4.49 -25.80 8.50
CA VAL A 132 -5.49 -25.45 9.52
C VAL A 132 -4.81 -25.19 10.86
N CYS A 133 -5.22 -24.14 11.55
CA CYS A 133 -4.77 -23.89 12.93
C CYS A 133 -5.33 -24.94 13.89
N LYS A 134 -4.51 -25.45 14.82
CA LYS A 134 -4.98 -26.39 15.87
C LYS A 134 -6.16 -25.86 16.69
N ASP A 135 -6.13 -24.58 17.05
CA ASP A 135 -7.19 -23.92 17.81
C ASP A 135 -8.21 -23.21 16.90
N PHE A 136 -8.45 -23.74 15.69
CA PHE A 136 -9.29 -23.09 14.69
C PHE A 136 -10.68 -22.74 15.23
N LYS A 137 -10.99 -21.45 15.16
CA LYS A 137 -12.32 -20.89 15.36
C LYS A 137 -12.67 -20.24 14.03
N ASN A 138 -13.84 -20.52 13.48
CA ASN A 138 -14.28 -19.95 12.20
C ASN A 138 -14.65 -18.46 12.37
N ASP A 139 -13.69 -17.67 12.82
CA ASP A 139 -13.80 -16.26 13.22
C ASP A 139 -13.04 -15.33 12.26
N GLY A 140 -12.43 -15.88 11.21
CA GLY A 140 -11.58 -15.13 10.27
C GLY A 140 -10.20 -14.76 10.82
N LEU A 141 -9.89 -15.11 12.07
CA LEU A 141 -8.63 -14.81 12.75
C LEU A 141 -7.70 -16.03 12.82
N HIS A 142 -8.28 -17.23 12.61
CA HIS A 142 -7.53 -18.48 12.56
C HIS A 142 -7.29 -18.94 11.13
N ILE A 143 -6.12 -19.51 10.89
CA ILE A 143 -5.72 -19.97 9.56
C ILE A 143 -6.52 -21.21 9.17
N ARG A 144 -7.16 -21.11 8.02
CA ARG A 144 -7.62 -22.24 7.20
C ARG A 144 -7.37 -21.87 5.74
N HIS A 145 -6.28 -22.36 5.16
CA HIS A 145 -5.81 -21.95 3.85
C HIS A 145 -5.56 -23.17 2.94
N ASP A 146 -5.91 -23.08 1.67
CA ASP A 146 -5.78 -24.18 0.71
C ASP A 146 -4.30 -24.45 0.41
N CYS A 147 -3.87 -25.72 0.50
CA CYS A 147 -2.47 -26.05 0.33
C CYS A 147 -1.96 -25.77 -1.09
N LEU A 148 -2.79 -25.92 -2.12
CA LEU A 148 -2.38 -25.66 -3.50
C LEU A 148 -2.16 -24.17 -3.71
N THR A 149 -3.10 -23.34 -3.27
CA THR A 149 -2.97 -21.88 -3.34
C THR A 149 -1.71 -21.40 -2.61
N ALA A 150 -1.47 -21.90 -1.39
CA ALA A 150 -0.27 -21.54 -0.63
C ALA A 150 1.04 -21.91 -1.35
N LEU A 151 1.06 -23.06 -2.05
CA LEU A 151 2.20 -23.51 -2.83
C LEU A 151 2.40 -22.67 -4.09
N GLU A 152 1.32 -22.32 -4.79
CA GLU A 152 1.36 -21.45 -5.97
C GLU A 152 1.92 -20.07 -5.60
N GLU A 153 1.48 -19.48 -4.49
CA GLU A 153 1.99 -18.20 -3.98
C GLU A 153 3.49 -18.25 -3.65
N GLU A 154 3.98 -19.34 -3.03
CA GLU A 154 5.42 -19.53 -2.81
C GLU A 154 6.19 -19.63 -4.12
N LEU A 155 5.68 -20.41 -5.08
CA LEU A 155 6.33 -20.60 -6.38
C LEU A 155 6.43 -19.29 -7.16
N ASP A 156 5.39 -18.47 -7.13
CA ASP A 156 5.40 -17.15 -7.77
C ASP A 156 6.44 -16.22 -7.13
N CYS A 157 6.53 -16.22 -5.80
CA CYS A 157 7.55 -15.44 -5.10
C CYS A 157 8.97 -15.91 -5.42
N LEU A 158 9.21 -17.22 -5.43
CA LEU A 158 10.50 -17.80 -5.78
C LEU A 158 10.87 -17.50 -7.23
N ARG A 159 9.91 -17.53 -8.16
CA ARG A 159 10.13 -17.17 -9.57
C ARG A 159 10.60 -15.72 -9.70
N SER A 160 9.98 -14.80 -8.98
CA SER A 160 10.37 -13.38 -8.99
C SER A 160 11.78 -13.18 -8.43
N GLN A 161 12.09 -13.78 -7.29
CA GLN A 161 13.44 -13.74 -6.71
C GLN A 161 14.50 -14.31 -7.66
N TYR A 162 14.19 -15.44 -8.29
CA TYR A 162 15.09 -16.04 -9.27
C TYR A 162 15.32 -15.13 -10.49
N ALA A 163 14.29 -14.41 -10.97
CA ALA A 163 14.43 -13.47 -12.08
C ALA A 163 15.34 -12.27 -11.73
N GLU A 164 15.23 -11.75 -10.51
CA GLU A 164 16.11 -10.71 -9.98
C GLU A 164 17.56 -11.21 -9.89
N GLU A 165 17.78 -12.37 -9.27
CA GLU A 165 19.12 -12.99 -9.14
C GLU A 165 19.76 -13.26 -10.51
N VAL A 166 18.98 -13.73 -11.49
CA VAL A 166 19.45 -13.90 -12.88
C VAL A 166 19.86 -12.57 -13.49
N SER A 167 19.16 -11.48 -13.19
CA SER A 167 19.47 -10.14 -13.69
C SER A 167 20.77 -9.61 -13.08
N LEU A 168 20.90 -9.67 -11.75
CA LEU A 168 22.11 -9.31 -11.02
C LEU A 168 23.32 -10.14 -11.48
N ARG A 169 23.13 -11.44 -11.71
CA ARG A 169 24.19 -12.31 -12.21
C ARG A 169 24.66 -11.89 -13.61
N ARG A 170 23.76 -11.44 -14.49
CA ARG A 170 24.15 -10.94 -15.83
C ARG A 170 24.96 -9.66 -15.74
N GLU A 171 24.56 -8.73 -14.88
CA GLU A 171 25.31 -7.49 -14.61
C GLU A 171 26.72 -7.80 -14.10
N LEU A 172 26.82 -8.67 -13.09
CA LEU A 172 28.13 -9.08 -12.56
C LEU A 172 29.00 -9.78 -13.62
N GLN A 173 28.42 -10.60 -14.49
CA GLN A 173 29.17 -11.22 -15.60
C GLN A 173 29.69 -10.17 -16.59
N PHE A 174 28.93 -9.10 -16.84
CA PHE A 174 29.37 -8.00 -17.69
C PHE A 174 30.53 -7.22 -17.06
N GLU A 175 30.43 -6.86 -15.78
CA GLU A 175 31.51 -6.19 -15.04
C GLU A 175 32.79 -7.05 -14.98
N LEU A 176 32.64 -8.35 -14.70
CA LEU A 176 33.77 -9.28 -14.72
C LEU A 176 34.42 -9.37 -16.10
N ALA A 177 33.65 -9.28 -17.19
CA ALA A 177 34.18 -9.27 -18.55
C ALA A 177 34.96 -7.98 -18.84
N GLN A 178 34.43 -6.84 -18.41
CA GLN A 178 35.10 -5.54 -18.55
C GLN A 178 36.42 -5.50 -17.77
N MET A 179 36.40 -5.86 -16.49
CA MET A 179 37.62 -5.92 -15.67
C MET A 179 38.66 -6.88 -16.25
N ARG A 180 38.23 -8.01 -16.83
CA ARG A 180 39.15 -8.94 -17.50
C ARG A 180 39.84 -8.31 -18.71
N GLU A 181 39.17 -7.41 -19.43
CA GLU A 181 39.77 -6.70 -20.56
C GLU A 181 40.74 -5.63 -20.10
N GLU A 182 40.37 -4.81 -19.12
CA GLU A 182 41.27 -3.81 -18.51
C GLU A 182 42.55 -4.45 -17.96
N ILE A 183 42.44 -5.61 -17.31
CA ILE A 183 43.62 -6.37 -16.84
C ILE A 183 44.49 -6.83 -18.01
N LYS A 184 43.92 -7.22 -19.17
CA LYS A 184 44.72 -7.58 -20.36
C LYS A 184 45.43 -6.36 -20.92
N GLU A 185 44.76 -5.23 -21.03
CA GLU A 185 45.34 -3.97 -21.51
C GLU A 185 46.49 -3.50 -20.61
N LEU A 186 46.28 -3.49 -19.29
CA LEU A 186 47.33 -3.17 -18.31
C LEU A 186 48.52 -4.12 -18.42
N LYS A 187 48.29 -5.42 -18.62
CA LYS A 187 49.36 -6.39 -18.85
C LYS A 187 50.16 -6.10 -20.11
N GLN A 188 49.49 -5.73 -21.21
CA GLN A 188 50.17 -5.36 -22.46
C GLN A 188 51.06 -4.14 -22.27
N LEU A 189 50.58 -3.10 -21.59
CA LEU A 189 51.38 -1.90 -21.30
C LEU A 189 52.65 -2.23 -20.50
N ILE A 190 52.51 -3.02 -19.43
CA ILE A 190 53.66 -3.44 -18.60
C ILE A 190 54.67 -4.29 -19.39
N MET A 191 54.22 -5.06 -20.39
CA MET A 191 55.08 -5.87 -21.24
C MET A 191 55.83 -5.07 -22.31
N VAL A 192 55.33 -3.90 -22.71
CA VAL A 192 55.97 -3.03 -23.72
C VAL A 192 57.02 -2.11 -23.10
N ASP A 193 56.90 -1.78 -21.80
CA ASP A 193 57.85 -0.94 -21.05
C ASP A 193 59.08 -1.71 -20.50
N ARG A 194 59.30 -2.95 -20.94
CA ARG A 194 60.49 -3.78 -20.62
C ARG A 194 61.29 -4.12 -21.87
#